data_AF-A0A2V8K8D5-F1
#
_entry.id   AF-A0A2V8K8D5-F1
#
_cell.length_a   1.000
_cell.length_b   1.000
_cell.length_c   1.000
_cell.angle_alpha   90.00
_cell.angle_beta   90.00
_cell.angle_gamma   90.00
#
_symmetry.space_group_name_H-M   'P 1'
#
loop_
_entity.id
_entity.type
_entity.pdbx_description
1 polymer ?
#
loop_
_entity_poly.entity_id
_entity_poly.type
_entity_poly.pdbx_seq_one_letter_code
_entity_poly.pdbx_strand_id
1 'polypeptide(L)'
;MDRATAMEGYKDGFTLLELLIVFSVGLIVTAIALPIMSNVVANQRLRASMTSISGLLQNTRMVAVHENKTKTACHCKGANCPASAVLHALVYFAKDGTTCTT
;
A
#
# COMPACT_ATOMS: atom_id res chain seq x y z
N MET A 1 -61.69 -18.09 31.80
CA MET A 1 -61.22 -19.49 31.66
C MET A 1 -61.42 -19.87 30.21
N ASP A 2 -60.46 -20.14 29.35
CA ASP A 2 -59.02 -20.04 29.33
C ASP A 2 -58.67 -20.19 27.83
N ARG A 3 -58.15 -19.15 27.18
CA ARG A 3 -57.54 -19.23 25.83
C ARG A 3 -56.43 -18.19 25.72
N ALA A 4 -55.48 -18.26 26.64
CA ALA A 4 -54.13 -17.80 26.39
C ALA A 4 -53.26 -19.03 26.14
N THR A 5 -52.08 -18.83 25.55
CA THR A 5 -50.99 -19.81 25.38
C THR A 5 -51.14 -20.88 24.30
N ALA A 6 -50.77 -20.52 23.06
CA ALA A 6 -49.89 -21.36 22.24
C ALA A 6 -49.29 -20.51 21.09
N MET A 7 -48.52 -19.47 21.41
CA MET A 7 -47.43 -19.08 20.53
C MET A 7 -46.25 -19.98 20.90
N GLU A 8 -46.20 -21.15 20.25
CA GLU A 8 -45.04 -22.03 20.32
C GLU A 8 -43.94 -21.36 19.50
N GLY A 9 -43.09 -20.61 20.19
CA GLY A 9 -41.90 -20.02 19.60
C GLY A 9 -41.02 -21.14 19.07
N TYR A 10 -41.01 -21.31 17.75
CA TYR A 10 -40.01 -22.11 17.05
C TYR A 10 -38.65 -21.56 17.45
N LYS A 11 -37.92 -22.33 18.26
CA LYS A 11 -36.54 -22.03 18.61
C LYS A 11 -35.73 -22.10 17.32
N ASP A 12 -35.50 -20.94 16.72
CA ASP A 12 -34.66 -20.76 15.56
C ASP A 12 -33.22 -21.15 15.94
N GLY A 13 -32.78 -22.30 15.44
CA GLY A 13 -31.45 -22.84 15.64
C GLY A 13 -30.76 -22.95 14.29
N PHE A 14 -29.51 -22.49 14.20
CA PHE A 14 -28.69 -22.60 13.00
C PHE A 14 -28.55 -24.08 12.61
N THR A 15 -28.95 -24.44 11.40
CA THR A 15 -28.80 -25.83 10.93
C THR A 15 -27.35 -26.07 10.46
N LEU A 16 -26.86 -27.31 10.57
CA LEU A 16 -25.55 -27.68 10.00
C LEU A 16 -25.49 -27.40 8.49
N LEU A 17 -26.61 -27.55 7.79
CA LEU A 17 -26.73 -27.26 6.37
C LEU A 17 -26.58 -25.76 6.08
N GLU A 18 -27.23 -24.90 6.87
CA GLU A 18 -27.14 -23.45 6.73
C GLU A 18 -25.70 -22.97 6.95
N LEU A 19 -25.01 -23.50 7.96
CA LEU A 19 -23.61 -23.18 8.20
C LEU A 19 -22.72 -23.58 7.01
N LEU A 20 -22.95 -24.76 6.43
CA LEU A 20 -22.22 -25.23 5.25
C LEU A 20 -22.45 -24.30 4.05
N ILE A 21 -23.69 -23.90 3.79
CA ILE A 21 -24.03 -22.99 2.70
C ILE A 21 -23.39 -21.63 2.92
N VAL A 22 -23.56 -21.02 4.10
CA VAL A 22 -22.97 -19.71 4.43
C VAL A 22 -21.44 -19.75 4.33
N PHE A 23 -20.81 -20.81 4.83
CA PHE A 23 -19.37 -20.98 4.73
C PHE A 23 -18.90 -21.13 3.28
N SER A 24 -19.62 -21.91 2.46
CA SER A 24 -19.30 -22.08 1.04
C SER A 24 -19.37 -20.76 0.27
N VAL A 25 -20.42 -19.95 0.50
CA VAL A 25 -20.57 -18.63 -0.10
C VAL A 25 -19.46 -17.68 0.41
N GLY A 26 -19.16 -17.72 1.71
CA GLY A 26 -18.07 -16.95 2.32
C GLY A 26 -16.71 -17.27 1.70
N LEU A 27 -16.41 -18.54 1.43
CA LEU A 27 -15.17 -18.93 0.76
C LEU A 27 -15.10 -18.43 -0.68
N ILE A 28 -16.20 -18.49 -1.43
CA ILE A 28 -16.24 -17.98 -2.81
C ILE A 28 -15.98 -16.47 -2.83
N VAL A 29 -16.62 -15.71 -1.93
CA VAL A 29 -16.43 -14.25 -1.85
C VAL A 29 -15.00 -13.90 -1.44
N THR A 30 -14.44 -14.59 -0.44
CA THR A 30 -13.06 -14.32 0.01
C THR A 30 -12.02 -14.68 -1.07
N ALA A 31 -12.23 -15.75 -1.84
CA ALA A 31 -11.36 -16.12 -2.95
C ALA A 31 -11.26 -15.02 -4.02
N ILE A 32 -12.32 -14.24 -4.24
CA ILE A 32 -12.32 -13.11 -5.18
C ILE A 32 -11.80 -11.83 -4.52
N ALA A 33 -12.11 -11.59 -3.25
CA ALA A 33 -11.72 -10.38 -2.54
C ALA A 33 -10.20 -10.26 -2.31
N LEU A 34 -9.53 -11.38 -2.01
CA LEU A 34 -8.08 -11.41 -1.73
C LEU A 34 -7.21 -10.91 -2.90
N PRO A 35 -7.35 -11.42 -4.15
CA PRO A 35 -6.56 -10.92 -5.28
C PRO A 35 -6.89 -9.47 -5.66
N ILE A 36 -8.12 -8.99 -5.41
CA ILE A 36 -8.48 -7.59 -5.66
C ILE A 36 -7.70 -6.67 -4.71
N MET A 37 -7.67 -7.01 -3.42
CA MET A 37 -6.92 -6.23 -2.42
C MET A 37 -5.42 -6.20 -2.72
N SER A 38 -4.82 -7.32 -3.16
CA SER A 38 -3.40 -7.34 -3.50
C SER A 38 -3.07 -6.43 -4.70
N ASN A 39 -3.95 -6.38 -5.70
CA ASN A 39 -3.80 -5.49 -6.86
C ASN A 39 -3.93 -4.01 -6.47
N VAL A 40 -4.88 -3.66 -5.60
CA VAL A 40 -5.05 -2.29 -5.10
C VAL A 40 -3.82 -1.84 -4.32
N VAL A 41 -3.29 -2.69 -3.41
CA VAL A 41 -2.08 -2.37 -2.64
C VAL A 41 -0.87 -2.19 -3.55
N ALA A 42 -0.71 -3.03 -4.58
CA ALA A 42 0.37 -2.88 -5.55
C ALA A 42 0.31 -1.53 -6.28
N ASN A 43 -0.89 -1.14 -6.74
CA ASN A 43 -1.10 0.16 -7.39
C ASN A 43 -0.87 1.34 -6.44
N GLN A 44 -1.32 1.23 -5.19
CA GLN A 44 -1.10 2.26 -4.17
C GLN A 44 0.39 2.42 -3.86
N ARG A 45 1.15 1.33 -3.74
CA ARG A 45 2.60 1.37 -3.54
C ARG A 45 3.31 2.07 -4.69
N LEU A 46 2.96 1.78 -5.94
CA LEU A 46 3.51 2.47 -7.11
C LEU A 46 3.22 3.97 -7.07
N ARG A 47 1.97 4.36 -6.81
CA ARG A 47 1.58 5.78 -6.70
C ARG A 47 2.28 6.48 -5.54
N ALA A 48 2.45 5.81 -4.41
CA ALA A 48 3.20 6.33 -3.27
C ALA A 48 4.66 6.58 -3.65
N SER A 49 5.34 5.61 -4.29
CA SER A 49 6.71 5.78 -4.78
C SER A 49 6.83 6.95 -5.77
N MET A 50 5.88 7.09 -6.71
CA MET A 50 5.86 8.23 -7.65
C MET A 50 5.68 9.57 -6.94
N THR A 51 4.84 9.62 -5.91
CA THR A 51 4.60 10.84 -5.12
C THR A 51 5.86 11.23 -4.34
N SER A 52 6.54 10.26 -3.72
CA SER A 52 7.81 10.49 -3.02
C SER A 52 8.91 10.99 -3.97
N ILE A 53 9.02 10.42 -5.18
CA ILE A 53 9.95 10.89 -6.21
C ILE A 53 9.63 12.32 -6.64
N SER A 54 8.35 12.62 -6.87
CA SER A 54 7.90 13.95 -7.29
C SER A 54 8.22 15.02 -6.23
N GLY A 55 7.99 14.73 -4.95
CA GLY A 55 8.36 15.62 -3.85
C GLY A 55 9.87 15.85 -3.76
N LEU A 56 10.68 14.81 -3.98
CA LEU A 56 12.13 14.95 -4.02
C LEU A 56 12.61 15.80 -5.20
N LEU A 57 12.04 15.61 -6.39
CA LEU A 57 12.39 16.41 -7.56
C LEU A 57 12.04 17.88 -7.37
N GLN A 58 10.89 18.18 -6.76
CA GLN A 58 10.51 19.54 -6.38
C GLN A 58 11.50 20.15 -5.39
N ASN A 59 11.85 19.42 -4.33
CA ASN A 59 12.85 19.85 -3.36
C ASN A 59 14.23 20.08 -4.00
N THR A 60 14.67 19.16 -4.85
CA THR A 60 15.95 19.26 -5.58
C THR A 60 15.98 20.50 -6.47
N ARG A 61 14.87 20.81 -7.15
CA ARG A 61 14.75 22.03 -7.94
C ARG A 61 14.88 23.29 -7.09
N MET A 62 14.23 23.33 -5.91
CA MET A 62 14.34 24.46 -4.99
C MET A 62 15.79 24.68 -4.54
N VAL A 63 16.50 23.60 -4.18
CA VAL A 63 17.92 23.67 -3.78
C VAL A 63 18.83 24.08 -4.94
N ALA A 64 18.60 23.55 -6.15
CA ALA A 64 19.38 23.89 -7.33
C ALA A 64 19.25 25.39 -7.70
N VAL A 65 18.04 25.94 -7.58
CA VAL A 65 17.78 27.37 -7.80
C VAL A 65 18.43 28.21 -6.71
N HIS A 66 18.28 27.83 -5.43
CA HIS A 66 18.84 28.55 -4.30
C HIS A 66 20.37 28.65 -4.35
N GLU A 67 21.05 27.56 -4.74
CA GLU A 67 22.51 27.54 -4.85
C GLU A 67 23.03 28.03 -6.20
N ASN A 68 22.15 28.40 -7.14
CA ASN A 68 22.47 28.72 -8.53
C ASN A 68 23.41 27.67 -9.18
N LYS A 69 23.21 26.40 -8.82
CA LYS A 69 24.04 25.26 -9.23
C LYS A 69 23.17 24.12 -9.71
N THR A 70 23.61 23.46 -10.77
CA THR A 70 22.93 22.27 -11.31
C THR A 70 23.08 21.09 -10.35
N LYS A 71 21.95 20.55 -9.89
CA LYS A 71 21.85 19.34 -9.06
C LYS A 71 21.15 18.24 -9.84
N THR A 72 21.59 17.01 -9.67
CA THR A 72 21.01 15.81 -10.30
C THR A 72 20.39 14.95 -9.21
N ALA A 73 19.12 14.58 -9.37
CA ALA A 73 18.46 13.63 -8.48
C ALA A 73 18.69 12.20 -8.99
N CYS A 74 19.16 11.31 -8.11
CA CYS A 74 19.44 9.93 -8.46
C CYS A 74 18.97 8.98 -7.37
N HIS A 75 18.61 7.76 -7.78
CA HIS A 75 18.37 6.66 -6.86
C HIS A 75 19.71 5.96 -6.60
N CYS A 76 20.26 6.10 -5.40
CA CYS A 76 21.48 5.37 -5.04
C CYS A 76 21.11 3.95 -4.55
N LYS A 77 21.90 2.94 -4.95
CA LYS A 77 21.78 1.56 -4.47
C LYS A 77 23.17 1.05 -4.11
N GLY A 78 23.37 0.61 -2.86
CA GLY A 78 24.65 0.06 -2.38
C GLY A 78 25.62 1.10 -1.82
N ALA A 79 26.93 0.83 -1.91
CA ALA A 79 28.01 1.57 -1.25
C ALA A 79 28.21 3.04 -1.70
N ASN A 80 27.45 3.49 -2.71
CA ASN A 80 27.51 4.85 -3.26
C ASN A 80 26.41 5.77 -2.67
N CYS A 81 25.62 5.30 -1.70
CA CYS A 81 24.74 6.15 -0.91
C CYS A 81 25.53 6.82 0.23
N PRO A 82 25.31 8.11 0.53
CA PRO A 82 25.89 8.70 1.73
C PRO A 82 25.47 7.87 2.96
N ALA A 83 26.36 7.65 3.92
CA ALA A 83 26.10 6.77 5.08
C ALA A 83 24.89 7.21 5.94
N SER A 84 24.36 8.42 5.70
CA SER A 84 23.15 8.98 6.30
C SER A 84 21.86 8.69 5.52
N ALA A 85 21.94 8.06 4.35
CA ALA A 85 20.81 7.64 3.55
C ALA A 85 20.39 6.20 3.94
N VAL A 86 19.11 6.03 4.26
CA VAL A 86 18.46 4.71 4.42
C VAL A 86 18.74 3.86 3.16
N LEU A 87 18.76 2.53 3.31
CA LEU A 87 19.10 1.56 2.23
C LEU A 87 18.31 1.76 0.90
N HIS A 88 17.23 2.56 0.90
CA HIS A 88 16.53 3.13 -0.26
C HIS A 88 16.21 4.62 -0.04
N ALA A 89 17.21 5.48 0.12
CA ALA A 89 16.99 6.92 0.18
C ALA A 89 17.26 7.56 -1.18
N LEU A 90 16.34 8.44 -1.57
CA LEU A 90 16.51 9.32 -2.71
C LEU A 90 17.42 10.47 -2.30
N VAL A 91 18.49 10.70 -3.06
CA VAL A 91 19.53 11.70 -2.76
C VAL A 91 19.72 12.59 -4.00
N TYR A 92 20.00 13.88 -3.79
CA TYR A 92 20.42 14.78 -4.87
C TYR A 92 21.92 15.07 -4.76
N PHE A 93 22.62 15.00 -5.88
CA PHE A 93 24.06 15.26 -5.98
C PHE A 93 24.31 16.56 -6.75
N ALA A 94 25.45 17.21 -6.51
CA ALA A 94 25.94 18.23 -7.43
C ALA A 94 26.31 17.58 -8.77
N LYS A 95 26.26 18.33 -9.88
CA LYS A 95 26.63 17.84 -11.23
C LYS A 95 28.02 17.18 -11.27
N ASP A 96 28.88 17.55 -10.33
CA ASP A 96 30.28 17.12 -10.18
C ASP A 96 30.44 15.92 -9.22
N GLY A 97 29.33 15.44 -8.63
CA GLY A 97 29.27 14.28 -7.74
C GLY A 97 28.99 12.99 -8.52
N THR A 98 30.06 12.26 -8.81
CA THR A 98 30.06 11.00 -9.57
C THR A 98 29.45 9.83 -8.78
N THR A 99 28.13 9.76 -8.57
CA THR A 99 27.50 8.58 -7.93
C THR A 99 26.10 8.25 -8.45
N CYS A 100 25.86 8.48 -9.75
CA CYS A 100 24.68 7.97 -10.43
C CYS A 100 25.10 6.97 -11.51
N THR A 101 25.89 5.97 -11.14
CA THR A 101 26.12 4.80 -12.00
C THR A 101 24.92 3.88 -11.87
N THR A 102 24.33 3.57 -13.03
CA THR A 102 23.21 2.64 -13.29
C THR A 102 23.13 1.45 -12.35
#